data_AF-A0A4R9IPW3-F1
#
_entry.id   AF-A0A4R9IPW3-F1
#
_cell.length_a   1.000
_cell.length_b   1.000
_cell.length_c   1.000
_cell.angle_alpha   90.00
_cell.angle_beta   90.00
_cell.angle_gamma   90.00
#
_symmetry.space_group_name_H-M   'P 1'
#
loop_
_entity.id
_entity.type
_entity.pdbx_description
1 polymer ?
#
loop_
_entity_poly.entity_id
_entity_poly.type
_entity_poly.pdbx_seq_one_letter_code
_entity_poly.pdbx_strand_id
1 'polypeptide(L)'
;MDFFENYLEKIINFAKSDERFTAICCAGSGITEELDKYSDLDIVLITENNVVFPPDEMKQFADQIGDLLVGFTGGHVGESRLLICLYNSPLLHVDLKFIRMQDFHDRVENPKILFYLCSKENPFPLIRMNRRRIYAMRLVPYLVVI
;
A
#
# COMPACT_ATOMS: atom_id res chain seq x y z
N MET A 1 13.60 14.22 -4.92
CA MET A 1 12.51 13.23 -4.99
C MET A 1 11.60 13.52 -3.80
N ASP A 2 10.29 13.45 -3.99
CA ASP A 2 9.33 13.67 -2.90
C ASP A 2 9.54 12.60 -1.81
N PHE A 3 9.36 12.93 -0.54
CA PHE A 3 9.57 11.96 0.55
C PHE A 3 8.54 10.83 0.48
N PHE A 4 7.31 11.12 0.04
CA PHE A 4 6.30 10.10 -0.24
C PHE A 4 6.76 9.16 -1.36
N GLU A 5 7.27 9.69 -2.47
CA GLU A 5 7.78 8.89 -3.59
C GLU A 5 8.90 7.95 -3.15
N ASN A 6 9.84 8.45 -2.33
CA ASN A 6 10.93 7.63 -1.80
C ASN A 6 10.42 6.51 -0.89
N TYR A 7 9.44 6.79 -0.03
CA TYR A 7 8.82 5.76 0.82
C TYR A 7 8.09 4.71 -0.03
N LEU A 8 7.29 5.15 -1.01
CA LEU A 8 6.56 4.28 -1.93
C LEU A 8 7.50 3.40 -2.76
N GLU A 9 8.61 3.94 -3.25
CA GLU A 9 9.60 3.17 -4.00
C GLU A 9 10.24 2.09 -3.12
N LYS A 10 10.61 2.42 -1.88
CA LYS A 10 11.19 1.45 -0.94
C LYS A 10 10.23 0.32 -0.61
N ILE A 11 8.98 0.63 -0.24
CA ILE A 11 7.99 -0.40 0.10
C ILE A 11 7.65 -1.28 -1.11
N ILE A 12 7.57 -0.71 -2.31
CA ILE A 12 7.36 -1.48 -3.54
C ILE A 12 8.53 -2.43 -3.79
N ASN A 13 9.78 -1.96 -3.63
CA ASN A 13 10.96 -2.79 -3.85
C ASN A 13 11.09 -3.89 -2.80
N PHE A 14 10.79 -3.58 -1.54
CA PHE A 14 10.82 -4.57 -0.46
C PHE A 14 9.76 -5.65 -0.66
N ALA A 15 8.51 -5.26 -0.93
CA ALA A 15 7.44 -6.23 -1.18
C ALA A 15 7.63 -7.02 -2.49
N LYS A 16 8.31 -6.47 -3.51
CA LYS A 16 8.75 -7.24 -4.69
C LYS A 16 9.71 -8.38 -4.34
N SER A 17 10.52 -8.21 -3.30
CA SER A 17 11.48 -9.21 -2.86
C SER A 17 10.88 -10.29 -1.97
N ASP A 18 9.65 -10.09 -1.47
CA ASP A 18 8.94 -11.03 -0.62
C ASP A 18 7.76 -11.66 -1.39
N GLU A 19 7.92 -12.94 -1.76
CA GLU A 19 6.99 -13.70 -2.61
C GLU A 19 5.58 -13.89 -2.01
N ARG A 20 5.42 -13.55 -0.72
CA ARG A 20 4.13 -13.59 -0.01
C ARG A 20 3.19 -12.48 -0.47
N PHE A 21 3.71 -11.35 -0.95
CA PHE A 21 2.91 -10.25 -1.47
C PHE A 21 2.59 -10.46 -2.94
N THR A 22 1.32 -10.30 -3.31
CA THR A 22 0.83 -10.37 -4.68
C THR A 22 0.65 -8.98 -5.28
N ALA A 23 0.25 -8.00 -4.48
CA ALA A 23 0.08 -6.63 -4.92
C ALA A 23 0.20 -5.64 -3.77
N ILE A 24 0.38 -4.38 -4.15
CA ILE A 24 0.41 -3.23 -3.26
C ILE A 24 -0.46 -2.15 -3.87
N CYS A 25 -1.34 -1.59 -3.06
CA CYS A 25 -2.21 -0.50 -3.46
C CYS A 25 -2.06 0.69 -2.51
N CYS A 26 -2.37 1.88 -3.02
CA CYS A 26 -2.55 3.09 -2.25
C CYS A 26 -4.05 3.34 -2.04
N ALA A 27 -4.43 3.64 -0.82
CA ALA A 27 -5.79 3.94 -0.37
C ALA A 27 -5.88 5.42 0.06
N GLY A 28 -7.05 5.83 0.54
CA GLY A 28 -7.27 7.15 1.14
C GLY A 28 -6.86 8.32 0.24
N SER A 29 -6.19 9.30 0.84
CA SER A 29 -5.74 10.54 0.16
C SER A 29 -4.78 10.28 -1.01
N GLY A 30 -4.08 9.14 -1.00
CA GLY A 30 -3.21 8.71 -2.08
C GLY A 30 -3.94 8.25 -3.36
N ILE A 31 -5.27 8.06 -3.31
CA ILE A 31 -6.07 7.73 -4.49
C ILE A 31 -6.22 8.94 -5.43
N THR A 32 -6.46 10.13 -4.88
CA THR A 32 -6.82 11.34 -5.66
C THR A 32 -5.61 12.15 -6.14
N GLU A 33 -4.38 11.73 -5.83
CA GLU A 33 -3.13 12.46 -6.10
C GLU A 33 -3.05 13.84 -5.41
N GLU A 34 -3.85 14.06 -4.37
CA GLU A 34 -3.92 15.32 -3.60
C GLU A 34 -3.06 15.29 -2.33
N LEU A 35 -2.03 14.43 -2.29
CA LEU A 35 -1.12 14.35 -1.15
C LEU A 35 -0.39 15.69 -0.93
N ASP A 36 -0.45 16.17 0.30
CA ASP A 36 0.31 17.32 0.78
C ASP A 36 1.24 16.91 1.93
N LYS A 37 2.04 17.85 2.44
CA LYS A 37 3.03 17.58 3.49
C LYS A 37 2.42 17.14 4.85
N TYR A 38 1.11 17.23 5.02
CA TYR A 38 0.41 16.81 6.23
C TYR A 38 -0.37 15.51 6.03
N SER A 39 -0.37 14.98 4.81
CA SER A 39 -1.05 13.74 4.48
C SER A 39 -0.31 12.53 5.05
N ASP A 40 -1.10 11.54 5.44
CA ASP A 40 -0.67 10.18 5.70
C ASP A 40 -0.66 9.35 4.41
N LEU A 41 -0.11 8.14 4.51
CA LEU A 41 -0.16 7.14 3.44
C LEU A 41 -0.93 5.91 3.91
N ASP A 42 -2.04 5.61 3.25
CA ASP A 42 -2.76 4.35 3.42
C ASP A 42 -2.25 3.33 2.39
N ILE A 43 -1.53 2.30 2.83
CA ILE A 43 -1.01 1.25 1.96
C ILE A 43 -1.70 -0.07 2.25
N VAL A 44 -2.28 -0.65 1.21
CA VAL A 44 -2.89 -1.98 1.26
C VAL A 44 -1.93 -2.99 0.64
N LEU A 45 -1.38 -3.86 1.49
CA LEU A 45 -0.50 -4.96 1.13
C LEU A 45 -1.34 -6.22 0.95
N ILE A 46 -1.41 -6.73 -0.27
CA ILE A 46 -2.25 -7.88 -0.64
C ILE A 46 -1.40 -9.14 -0.72
N THR A 47 -1.79 -10.16 0.02
CA THR A 47 -1.11 -11.46 0.09
C THR A 47 -1.94 -12.57 -0.53
N GLU A 48 -1.34 -13.75 -0.69
CA GLU A 48 -2.12 -14.97 -0.94
C GLU A 48 -3.05 -15.32 0.24
N ASN A 49 -4.07 -16.15 -0.03
CA ASN A 49 -5.12 -16.49 0.94
C ASN A 49 -4.64 -17.33 2.13
N ASN A 50 -3.53 -18.07 1.98
CA ASN A 50 -2.91 -18.88 3.01
C ASN A 50 -1.86 -18.12 3.84
N VAL A 51 -1.54 -16.88 3.46
CA VAL A 51 -0.58 -16.03 4.17
C VAL A 51 -1.30 -15.13 5.16
N VAL A 52 -0.81 -15.12 6.39
CA VAL A 52 -1.23 -14.18 7.44
C VAL A 52 0.03 -13.61 8.08
N PHE A 53 0.08 -12.29 8.24
CA PHE A 53 1.18 -11.62 8.92
C PHE A 53 0.85 -11.46 10.41
N PRO A 54 1.59 -12.11 11.32
CA PRO A 54 1.43 -11.85 12.74
C PRO A 54 1.96 -10.45 13.10
N PRO A 55 1.49 -9.84 14.22
CA PRO A 55 1.87 -8.48 14.61
C PRO A 55 3.38 -8.21 14.65
N ASP A 56 4.19 -9.18 15.08
CA ASP A 56 5.64 -9.01 15.17
C ASP A 56 6.29 -8.97 13.77
N GLU A 57 5.81 -9.77 12.82
CA GLU A 57 6.28 -9.72 11.44
C GLU A 57 5.83 -8.44 10.72
N MET A 58 4.62 -7.93 11.03
CA MET A 58 4.15 -6.65 10.50
C MET A 58 5.09 -5.51 10.94
N LYS A 59 5.49 -5.50 12.21
CA LYS A 59 6.43 -4.50 12.75
C LYS A 59 7.82 -4.66 12.17
N GLN A 60 8.32 -5.89 12.04
CA GLN A 60 9.60 -6.16 11.38
C GLN A 60 9.59 -5.68 9.93
N PHE A 61 8.51 -5.93 9.20
CA PHE A 61 8.33 -5.42 7.83
C PHE A 61 8.44 -3.88 7.81
N ALA A 62 7.70 -3.18 8.68
CA ALA A 62 7.73 -1.73 8.75
C ALA A 62 9.14 -1.17 9.06
N ASP A 63 9.84 -1.79 10.00
CA ASP A 63 11.21 -1.42 10.40
C ASP A 63 12.22 -1.50 9.24
N GLN A 64 11.97 -2.36 8.24
CA GLN A 64 12.84 -2.45 7.06
C GLN A 64 12.62 -1.34 6.02
N ILE A 65 11.50 -0.61 6.08
CA ILE A 65 11.16 0.40 5.06
C ILE A 65 11.81 1.76 5.36
N GLY A 66 11.97 2.10 6.64
CA GLY A 66 12.48 3.41 7.06
C GLY A 66 12.81 3.49 8.54
N ASP A 67 13.13 4.69 9.02
CA ASP A 67 13.44 4.98 10.43
C ASP A 67 12.14 4.97 11.25
N LEU A 68 11.69 3.78 11.66
CA LEU A 68 10.42 3.57 12.37
C LEU A 68 10.55 4.05 13.83
N LEU A 69 9.77 5.07 14.21
CA LEU A 69 9.70 5.54 15.60
C LEU A 69 8.79 4.66 16.44
N VAL A 70 7.62 4.34 15.89
CA VAL A 70 6.62 3.51 16.57
C VAL A 70 5.72 2.81 15.56
N GLY A 71 5.38 1.56 15.84
CA GLY A 71 4.41 0.78 15.09
C GLY A 71 3.50 0.00 16.04
N PHE A 72 2.18 0.15 15.91
CA PHE A 72 1.20 -0.56 16.73
C PHE A 72 0.04 -1.07 15.89
N THR A 73 -0.56 -2.17 16.31
CA THR A 73 -1.66 -2.78 15.55
C THR A 73 -2.97 -2.02 15.77
N GLY A 74 -3.82 -2.04 14.74
CA GLY A 74 -5.17 -1.48 14.75
C GLY A 74 -6.18 -2.28 15.59
N GLY A 75 -5.73 -3.16 16.49
CA GLY A 75 -6.63 -3.93 17.35
C GLY A 75 -7.57 -3.06 18.19
N HIS A 76 -7.13 -1.86 18.56
CA HIS A 76 -7.92 -0.86 19.30
C HIS A 76 -9.06 -0.23 18.47
N VAL A 77 -8.99 -0.29 17.14
CA VAL A 77 -10.05 0.11 16.21
C VAL A 77 -10.77 -1.09 15.58
N GLY A 78 -10.50 -2.31 16.06
CA GLY A 78 -11.12 -3.55 15.57
C GLY A 78 -10.53 -4.09 14.27
N GLU A 79 -9.38 -3.59 13.81
CA GLU A 79 -8.70 -4.05 12.59
C GLU A 79 -7.31 -4.60 12.93
N SER A 80 -7.24 -5.91 13.21
CA SER A 80 -5.97 -6.56 13.59
C SER A 80 -4.96 -6.64 12.44
N ARG A 81 -5.42 -6.45 11.19
CA ARG A 81 -4.58 -6.47 9.98
C ARG A 81 -3.93 -5.13 9.68
N LEU A 82 -4.29 -4.08 10.42
CA LEU A 82 -3.74 -2.75 10.28
C LEU A 82 -2.53 -2.60 11.20
N LEU A 83 -1.45 -2.06 10.68
CA LEU A 83 -0.32 -1.54 11.44
C LEU A 83 -0.25 -0.03 11.20
N ILE A 84 -0.36 0.73 12.27
CA ILE A 84 -0.25 2.19 12.25
C ILE A 84 1.21 2.53 12.59
N CYS A 85 1.90 3.19 11.67
CA CYS A 85 3.33 3.47 11.75
C CYS A 85 3.60 4.97 11.74
N LEU A 86 4.57 5.38 12.55
CA LEU A 86 5.16 6.71 12.50
C LEU A 86 6.66 6.56 12.20
N TYR A 87 7.09 7.12 11.08
CA TYR A 87 8.49 7.16 10.67
C TYR A 87 9.10 8.53 10.92
N ASN A 88 10.42 8.57 11.01
CA ASN A 88 11.22 9.77 11.13
C ASN A 88 11.98 10.11 9.84
N SER A 89 12.47 11.35 9.77
CA SER A 89 13.32 11.87 8.69
C SER A 89 12.74 11.73 7.26
N PRO A 90 11.61 12.39 6.93
CA PRO A 90 10.78 13.28 7.75
C PRO A 90 9.73 12.52 8.58
N LEU A 91 9.03 13.24 9.46
CA LEU A 91 7.91 12.67 10.19
C LEU A 91 6.81 12.26 9.19
N LEU A 92 6.49 10.97 9.14
CA LEU A 92 5.52 10.41 8.20
C LEU A 92 4.63 9.38 8.89
N HIS A 93 3.32 9.60 8.79
CA HIS A 93 2.30 8.66 9.24
C HIS A 93 1.93 7.70 8.10
N VAL A 94 1.96 6.40 8.36
CA VAL A 94 1.62 5.37 7.36
C VAL A 94 0.77 4.28 8.00
N ASP A 95 -0.37 4.03 7.38
CA ASP A 95 -1.26 2.93 7.71
C ASP A 95 -0.98 1.76 6.76
N LEU A 96 -0.40 0.68 7.29
CA LEU A 96 -0.11 -0.54 6.54
C LEU A 96 -1.19 -1.59 6.82
N LYS A 97 -2.06 -1.85 5.85
CA LYS A 97 -3.13 -2.85 5.96
C LYS A 97 -2.77 -4.13 5.20
N PHE A 98 -2.58 -5.22 5.92
CA PHE A 98 -2.20 -6.53 5.38
C PHE A 98 -3.45 -7.37 5.14
N ILE A 99 -3.85 -7.55 3.89
CA ILE A 99 -5.07 -8.30 3.56
C ILE A 99 -4.77 -9.48 2.66
N ARG A 100 -5.59 -10.51 2.77
CA ARG A 100 -5.58 -11.63 1.84
C ARG A 100 -6.35 -11.26 0.59
N MET A 101 -5.98 -11.85 -0.54
CA MET A 101 -6.64 -11.63 -1.83
C MET A 101 -8.16 -11.84 -1.76
N GLN A 102 -8.64 -12.86 -1.06
CA GLN A 102 -10.07 -13.13 -0.86
C GLN A 102 -10.81 -12.01 -0.11
N ASP A 103 -10.12 -11.27 0.77
CA ASP A 103 -10.71 -10.22 1.59
C ASP A 103 -10.70 -8.87 0.84
N PHE A 104 -10.02 -8.77 -0.31
CA PHE A 104 -9.94 -7.53 -1.10
C PHE A 104 -11.26 -7.13 -1.77
N HIS A 105 -12.19 -8.09 -1.91
CA HIS A 105 -13.52 -7.80 -2.43
C HIS A 105 -14.37 -6.98 -1.46
N ASP A 106 -14.13 -7.13 -0.16
CA ASP A 106 -14.84 -6.40 0.89
C ASP A 106 -14.09 -5.11 1.21
N ARG A 107 -14.40 -4.05 0.45
CA ARG A 107 -13.71 -2.76 0.54
C ARG A 107 -14.69 -1.59 0.45
N VAL A 108 -14.39 -0.54 1.20
CA VAL A 108 -15.19 0.70 1.26
C VAL A 108 -14.88 1.62 0.08
N GLU A 109 -13.68 1.53 -0.49
CA GLU A 109 -13.21 2.33 -1.61
C GLU A 109 -12.48 1.48 -2.66
N ASN A 110 -12.01 2.09 -3.76
CA ASN A 110 -11.23 1.41 -4.79
C ASN A 110 -9.76 1.87 -4.77
N PRO A 111 -8.86 1.12 -4.12
CA PRO A 111 -7.45 1.48 -4.03
C PRO A 111 -6.76 1.56 -5.39
N LYS A 112 -5.81 2.49 -5.51
CA LYS A 112 -4.94 2.63 -6.68
C LYS A 112 -3.83 1.60 -6.62
N ILE A 113 -3.77 0.67 -7.56
CA ILE A 113 -2.70 -0.33 -7.60
C ILE A 113 -1.37 0.37 -7.91
N LEU A 114 -0.39 0.21 -7.02
CA LEU A 114 0.97 0.67 -7.18
C LEU A 114 1.84 -0.39 -7.88
N PHE A 115 1.61 -1.66 -7.53
CA PHE A 115 2.34 -2.80 -8.08
C PHE A 115 1.53 -4.09 -7.96
N TYR A 116 1.72 -5.02 -8.89
CA TYR A 116 1.21 -6.40 -8.79
C TYR A 116 2.15 -7.39 -9.51
N LEU A 117 2.23 -8.61 -8.99
CA LEU A 117 2.95 -9.72 -9.63
C LEU A 117 2.05 -10.41 -10.65
N CYS A 118 2.45 -10.39 -11.92
CA CYS A 118 1.66 -10.93 -13.03
C CYS A 118 1.73 -12.48 -13.17
N SER A 119 2.55 -13.18 -12.37
CA SER A 119 2.84 -14.61 -12.56
C SER A 119 1.90 -15.59 -11.87
N LYS A 120 0.98 -15.12 -11.02
CA LYS A 120 0.04 -15.99 -10.30
C LYS A 120 -1.33 -15.88 -10.96
N GLU A 121 -1.85 -17.00 -11.48
CA GLU A 121 -3.11 -17.11 -12.24
C GLU A 121 -4.34 -16.73 -11.39
N ASN A 122 -4.54 -15.44 -11.15
CA ASN A 122 -5.83 -14.84 -10.85
C ASN A 122 -5.68 -13.31 -10.98
N PRO A 123 -5.84 -12.73 -12.18
CA PRO A 123 -5.82 -11.29 -12.29
C PRO A 123 -7.06 -10.79 -11.54
N PHE A 124 -6.84 -9.98 -10.50
CA PHE A 124 -7.84 -9.12 -9.84
C PHE A 124 -9.16 -9.08 -10.60
N PRO A 125 -10.30 -9.54 -10.05
CA PRO A 125 -11.56 -9.63 -10.80
C PRO A 125 -11.87 -8.31 -11.49
N LEU A 126 -11.53 -8.28 -12.77
CA LEU A 126 -11.78 -7.25 -13.76
C LEU A 126 -11.54 -5.80 -13.26
N ILE A 127 -10.33 -5.49 -12.79
CA ILE A 127 -9.84 -4.10 -12.91
C ILE A 127 -9.22 -3.98 -14.30
N ARG A 128 -9.95 -3.34 -15.22
CA ARG A 128 -9.56 -3.13 -16.62
C ARG A 128 -8.34 -2.19 -16.69
N MET A 129 -7.14 -2.72 -16.48
CA MET A 129 -5.89 -1.94 -16.53
C MET A 129 -5.34 -1.85 -17.96
N ASN A 130 -5.24 -0.61 -18.44
CA ASN A 130 -4.53 -0.25 -19.66
C ASN A 130 -3.02 -0.44 -19.40
N ARG A 131 -2.33 -1.26 -20.21
CA ARG A 131 -0.92 -1.70 -20.05
C ARG A 131 0.14 -0.59 -20.22
N ARG A 132 -0.16 0.68 -19.92
CA ARG A 132 0.77 1.79 -20.09
C ARG A 132 0.60 2.81 -18.97
N ARG A 133 1.40 2.68 -17.91
CA ARG A 133 2.01 3.75 -17.08
C ARG A 133 2.30 3.20 -15.69
N ILE A 134 3.52 2.68 -15.54
CA ILE A 134 4.20 2.60 -14.25
C ILE A 134 5.06 3.87 -14.21
N TYR A 135 4.92 4.66 -13.14
CA TYR A 135 5.50 6.01 -12.94
C TYR A 135 4.87 7.14 -13.75
N ALA A 136 3.92 7.86 -13.15
CA ALA A 136 3.59 9.23 -13.53
C ALA A 136 3.00 9.98 -12.32
N MET A 137 3.79 10.15 -11.26
CA MET A 137 3.55 11.26 -10.34
C MET A 137 4.15 12.50 -11.02
N ARG A 138 3.29 13.49 -11.31
CA ARG A 138 3.47 14.67 -12.19
C ARG A 138 3.47 14.44 -13.71
N LEU A 139 2.34 14.77 -14.35
CA LEU A 139 2.18 15.93 -15.26
C LEU A 139 0.82 15.92 -16.00
N VAL A 140 -0.01 16.94 -15.66
CA VAL A 140 -1.04 17.63 -16.47
C VAL A 140 -2.32 16.89 -16.93
N PRO A 141 -3.41 17.62 -17.25
CA PRO A 141 -4.74 17.39 -16.71
C PRO A 141 -5.67 16.78 -17.76
N TYR A 142 -6.92 16.56 -17.36
CA TYR A 142 -8.04 16.10 -18.18
C TYR A 142 -7.99 14.64 -18.60
N LEU A 143 -8.88 13.85 -17.99
CA LEU A 143 -9.97 13.29 -18.77
C LEU A 143 -11.14 12.94 -17.83
N VAL A 144 -12.14 13.83 -17.83
CA VAL A 144 -13.54 13.44 -17.63
C VAL A 144 -13.86 12.38 -18.69
N VAL A 145 -14.71 11.40 -18.37
CA VAL A 145 -15.87 10.98 -19.21
C VAL A 145 -16.38 9.60 -18.75
N ILE A 146 -17.62 9.68 -18.24
CA ILE A 146 -18.82 8.84 -18.45
C ILE A 146 -18.72 7.35 -18.12
#